data_AF-A0A1H5RIQ3-F1
#
_entry.id   AF-A0A1H5RIQ3-F1
#
_cell.length_a   1.000
_cell.length_b   1.000
_cell.length_c   1.000
_cell.angle_alpha   90.00
_cell.angle_beta   90.00
_cell.angle_gamma   90.00
#
_symmetry.space_group_name_H-M   'P 1'
#
loop_
_entity.id
_entity.type
_entity.pdbx_description
1 polymer ?
#
loop_
_entity_poly.entity_id
_entity_poly.type
_entity_poly.pdbx_seq_one_letter_code
_entity_poly.pdbx_strand_id
1 'polypeptide(L)' 'MQLTEYTLLLSAVVLPLTYLPILVVANDRAYLGDQVNGRVRNILGVGYLGVILVAAVAAIPLMIITGAGQ' A
#
# COMPACT_ATOMS: atom_id res chain seq x y z
N MET A 1 17.79 10.82 14.45
CA MET A 1 16.38 10.71 14.03
C MET A 1 16.24 10.29 12.57
N GLN A 2 17.19 10.65 11.69
CA GLN A 2 17.18 10.26 10.26
C GLN A 2 16.97 8.75 9.99
N LEU A 3 17.62 7.86 10.77
CA LEU A 3 17.43 6.41 10.59
C LEU A 3 15.96 5.98 10.77
N THR A 4 15.25 6.58 11.73
CA THR A 4 13.83 6.29 12.00
C THR A 4 12.95 6.73 10.83
N GLU A 5 13.21 7.91 10.26
CA GLU A 5 12.46 8.43 9.11
C GLU A 5 12.67 7.60 7.85
N TYR A 6 13.92 7.25 7.54
CA TYR A 6 14.22 6.35 6.42
C TYR A 6 13.56 4.99 6.60
N THR A 7 13.55 4.44 7.81
CA THR A 7 12.89 3.16 8.10
C THR A 7 11.37 3.25 7.93
N LEU A 8 10.76 4.37 8.35
CA LEU A 8 9.33 4.64 8.16
C LEU A 8 8.97 4.76 6.68
N LEU A 9 9.77 5.47 5.88
CA LEU A 9 9.56 5.61 4.45
C LEU A 9 9.69 4.28 3.72
N LEU A 10 10.73 3.51 4.05
CA LEU A 10 10.90 2.16 3.52
C LEU A 10 9.66 1.31 3.82
N SER A 11 9.18 1.34 5.06
CA SER A 11 7.98 0.60 5.47
C SER A 11 6.75 1.05 4.68
N ALA A 12 6.55 2.36 4.51
CA ALA A 12 5.44 2.91 3.74
C ALA A 12 5.47 2.47 2.26
N VAL A 13 6.66 2.38 1.66
CA VAL A 13 6.84 1.90 0.27
C VAL A 13 6.63 0.39 0.15
N VAL A 14 6.87 -0.38 1.21
CA VAL A 14 6.60 -1.84 1.24
C VAL A 14 5.11 -2.15 1.36
N LEU A 15 4.30 -1.29 1.98
CA LEU A 15 2.85 -1.49 2.14
C LEU A 15 2.08 -1.80 0.85
N PRO A 16 2.23 -1.06 -0.27
CA PRO A 16 1.53 -1.42 -1.51
C PRO A 16 1.97 -2.79 -2.03
N LEU A 17 3.24 -3.15 -1.82
CA LEU A 17 3.78 -4.45 -2.23
C LEU A 17 3.24 -5.60 -1.39
N THR A 18 2.80 -5.36 -0.15
CA THR A 18 2.12 -6.38 0.68
C THR A 18 0.61 -6.39 0.43
N TYR A 19 0.01 -5.22 0.20
CA TYR A 19 -1.44 -5.11 -0.02
C TYR A 19 -1.88 -5.65 -1.39
N LEU A 20 -1.08 -5.41 -2.43
CA LEU A 20 -1.35 -5.91 -3.79
C LEU A 20 -1.47 -7.44 -3.85
N PRO A 21 -0.49 -8.25 -3.38
CA PRO A 21 -0.61 -9.71 -3.42
C PRO A 21 -1.75 -10.22 -2.54
N ILE A 22 -2.04 -9.59 -1.39
CA ILE A 22 -3.22 -9.92 -0.59
C ILE A 22 -4.49 -9.75 -1.41
N LEU A 23 -4.63 -8.63 -2.14
CA LEU A 23 -5.80 -8.37 -2.98
C LEU A 23 -5.90 -9.33 -4.17
N VAL A 24 -4.76 -9.72 -4.76
CA VAL A 24 -4.71 -10.72 -5.84
C VAL A 24 -5.19 -12.08 -5.32
N VAL A 25 -4.63 -12.56 -4.21
CA VAL A 25 -5.04 -13.83 -3.58
C VAL A 25 -6.51 -13.78 -3.13
N ALA A 26 -6.96 -12.63 -2.62
CA ALA A 26 -8.36 -12.41 -2.22
C ALA A 26 -9.37 -12.51 -3.38
N ASN A 27 -8.90 -12.39 -4.63
CA ASN A 27 -9.73 -12.54 -5.83
C ASN A 27 -9.51 -13.89 -6.53
N ASP A 28 -8.59 -14.73 -6.05
CA ASP A 28 -8.27 -16.02 -6.66
C ASP A 28 -9.25 -17.12 -6.20
N ARG A 29 -10.06 -17.62 -7.13
CA ARG A 29 -11.02 -18.70 -6.87
C ARG A 29 -10.35 -20.06 -6.67
N ALA A 30 -9.15 -20.28 -7.23
CA ALA A 30 -8.42 -21.51 -6.99
C ALA A 30 -7.96 -21.62 -5.52
N TYR A 31 -7.70 -20.48 -4.87
CA TYR A 31 -7.32 -20.40 -3.46
C TYR A 31 -8.53 -20.30 -2.51
N LEU A 32 -9.53 -19.49 -2.84
CA LEU A 32 -10.64 -19.14 -1.92
C LEU A 32 -11.99 -19.78 -2.26
N GLY A 33 -12.07 -20.52 -3.36
CA GLY A 33 -13.33 -21.10 -3.84
C GLY A 33 -14.39 -20.02 -4.06
N ASP A 34 -15.52 -20.16 -3.36
CA ASP A 34 -16.66 -19.23 -3.45
C ASP A 34 -16.50 -17.98 -2.58
N GLN A 35 -15.49 -17.92 -1.71
CA GLN A 35 -15.26 -16.81 -0.78
C GLN A 35 -14.37 -15.68 -1.34
N VAL A 36 -14.24 -15.60 -2.67
CA VAL A 36 -13.53 -14.49 -3.31
C VAL A 36 -14.20 -13.14 -3.08
N ASN A 37 -13.43 -12.07 -3.21
CA ASN A 37 -13.96 -10.73 -3.16
C ASN A 37 -15.02 -10.49 -4.25
N GLY A 38 -16.23 -10.15 -3.81
CA GLY A 38 -17.26 -9.62 -4.70
C GLY A 38 -16.90 -8.21 -5.21
N ARG A 39 -17.66 -7.71 -6.19
CA ARG A 39 -17.41 -6.40 -6.84
C ARG A 39 -17.21 -5.24 -5.86
N VAL A 40 -18.03 -5.13 -4.82
CA VAL A 40 -17.93 -4.05 -3.82
C VAL A 40 -16.60 -4.11 -3.06
N ARG A 41 -16.23 -5.30 -2.56
CA ARG A 41 -14.97 -5.49 -1.81
C ARG A 41 -13.76 -5.22 -2.69
N ASN A 42 -13.83 -5.62 -3.97
CA ASN A 42 -12.75 -5.36 -4.90
C ASN A 42 -12.59 -3.87 -5.21
N ILE A 43 -13.69 -3.13 -5.42
CA ILE A 43 -13.64 -1.67 -5.63
C ILE A 43 -13.03 -0.97 -4.41
N LEU A 44 -13.47 -1.33 -3.20
CA LEU A 44 -12.92 -0.76 -1.97
C LEU A 44 -11.43 -1.11 -1.80
N GLY A 45 -11.05 -2.36 -2.06
CA GLY A 45 -9.66 -2.82 -1.97
C GLY A 45 -8.75 -2.14 -2.97
N VAL A 46 -9.15 -2.05 -4.24
CA VAL A 46 -8.38 -1.34 -5.29
C VAL A 46 -8.34 0.16 -5.00
N GLY A 47 -9.44 0.76 -4.55
CA GLY A 47 -9.48 2.18 -4.18
C GLY A 47 -8.52 2.50 -3.04
N TYR A 48 -8.50 1.67 -1.99
CA TYR A 48 -7.56 1.81 -0.88
C TYR A 48 -6.11 1.57 -1.31
N LEU A 49 -5.85 0.57 -2.16
CA LEU A 49 -4.53 0.37 -2.76
C LEU A 49 -4.07 1.62 -3.53
N GLY A 50 -4.98 2.28 -4.26
CA GLY A 50 -4.71 3.55 -4.93
C GLY A 50 -4.27 4.65 -3.96
N VAL A 51 -4.96 4.78 -2.81
CA VAL A 51 -4.57 5.74 -1.75
C VAL A 51 -3.18 5.42 -1.20
N ILE A 52 -2.88 4.15 -0.91
CA ILE A 52 -1.56 3.73 -0.44
C ILE A 52 -0.48 4.06 -1.47
N LEU A 53 -0.73 3.79 -2.76
CA LEU A 53 0.21 4.09 -3.83
C LEU A 53 0.49 5.59 -3.93
N VAL A 54 -0.54 6.42 -3.85
CA VAL A 54 -0.39 7.89 -3.84
C VAL A 54 0.45 8.32 -2.64
N ALA A 55 0.16 7.79 -1.45
CA ALA A 55 0.93 8.09 -0.25
C ALA A 55 2.40 7.66 -0.37
N ALA A 56 2.66 6.45 -0.86
CA ALA A 56 4.01 5.92 -1.05
C ALA A 56 4.83 6.75 -2.05
N VAL A 57 4.21 7.17 -3.16
CA VAL A 57 4.86 8.05 -4.15
C VAL A 57 5.07 9.44 -3.58
N ALA A 58 4.11 9.99 -2.83
CA ALA A 58 4.22 11.31 -2.21
C ALA A 58 5.25 11.35 -1.06
N ALA A 59 5.53 10.22 -0.43
CA ALA A 59 6.43 10.14 0.72
C ALA A 59 7.86 10.59 0.40
N ILE A 60 8.38 10.24 -0.78
CA ILE A 60 9.73 10.62 -1.23
C ILE A 60 9.87 12.13 -1.45
N PRO A 61 9.04 12.80 -2.28
CA PRO A 61 9.13 14.24 -2.48
C PRO A 61 8.81 15.00 -1.19
N LEU A 62 7.84 14.53 -0.39
CA LEU A 62 7.58 15.16 0.92
C LEU A 62 8.81 15.09 1.82
N MET A 63 9.50 13.96 1.92
CA MET A 63 10.74 13.86 2.72
C MET A 63 11.79 14.89 2.29
N ILE A 64 11.97 15.07 0.97
CA ILE A 64 12.96 16.01 0.43
C ILE A 64 12.56 17.45 0.74
N ILE A 65 11.27 17.80 0.57
CA ILE A 65 10.77 19.17 0.78
C ILE A 65 10.72 19.53 2.26
N THR A 66 10.32 18.61 3.13
CA THR A 66 10.20 18.85 4.58
C THR A 66 11.53 18.72 5.32
N GLY A 67 12.63 18.46 4.61
CA GLY A 67 13.97 18.34 5.20
C GLY A 67 14.15 17.13 6.11
N ALA A 68 13.26 16.13 6.03
CA ALA A 68 13.20 15.02 6.97
C ALA A 68 13.17 15.51 8.44
N GLY A 69 12.14 16.32 8.75
CA GLY A 69 11.81 16.68 10.13
C GLY A 69 12.80 17.58 10.86
N GLN A 70 13.53 18.44 10.14
CA GLN A 70 14.35 19.52 10.74
C GLN A 70 13.50 20.59 11.42
#